data_AF-A8PF85-F1
#
_entry.id   AF-A8PF85-F1
#
_cell.length_a   1.000
_cell.length_b   1.000
_cell.length_c   1.000
_cell.angle_alpha   90.00
_cell.angle_beta   90.00
_cell.angle_gamma   90.00
#
_symmetry.space_group_name_H-M   'P 1'
#
loop_
_entity.id
_entity.type
_entity.pdbx_description
1 polymer ?
#
loop_
_entity_poly.entity_id
_entity_poly.type
_entity_poly.pdbx_seq_one_letter_code
_entity_poly.pdbx_strand_id
1 'polypeptide(L)'
;MAGSSLQQTSVIDQGSQVIHSLLLDRGPVCDVPIPIAFTPVQYRGPSYHLLKTLIQALNDAYGVDIDVKEIRLWKPKEHLKPDVAIDQGWVSRATSEFHDWFSLIPFTQSLSDALDTTVAHNKSGIHLVVTTTTIYHRAGQEGASRMVGPPLRDQVPIIDVGVLEALSLPLGEGKSTVVQTSPLYLTPIVVLGFSSITSWGWYEKTAQFLTHAGSFTPTSFQVNTNNWTHTSGEFGVSWLRADRSSLLQGGIFSTNANSNSKTTSLISERVAFGPSFESPPRVFVSPSGFQFDGKAWDIRVFSTDVNRSGFKMNVVRSPEEGTLANIQVHWLAFPEGGLPGRQMCTGQFHISEVLDSSSPVKSGDVVFEQAFTISDSETPPRIFLAIDHIKASKAHTLRIWVSVSNVTSSGMEWKIQTADDTVIYSASVSYLAIA
;
A
#
# COMPACT_ATOMS: atom_id res chain seq x y z
N MET A 1 -26.11 -50.60 -38.96
CA MET A 1 -26.80 -49.70 -38.02
C MET A 1 -25.83 -49.34 -36.90
N ALA A 2 -25.61 -48.03 -36.75
CA ALA A 2 -24.92 -47.26 -35.71
C ALA A 2 -23.92 -47.96 -34.76
N GLY A 3 -22.63 -47.65 -34.93
CA GLY A 3 -21.65 -47.59 -33.85
C GLY A 3 -21.21 -46.14 -33.66
N SER A 4 -21.57 -45.52 -32.54
CA SER A 4 -21.21 -44.14 -32.20
C SER A 4 -19.95 -44.13 -31.33
N SER A 5 -18.89 -43.48 -31.80
CA SER A 5 -17.72 -43.12 -30.99
C SER A 5 -18.02 -41.83 -30.22
N LEU A 6 -17.90 -41.90 -28.89
CA LEU A 6 -17.86 -40.74 -28.01
C LEU A 6 -16.44 -40.16 -28.05
N GLN A 7 -16.27 -38.97 -28.63
CA GLN A 7 -15.08 -38.14 -28.40
C GLN A 7 -15.24 -37.42 -27.06
N GLN A 8 -14.35 -37.73 -26.13
CA GLN A 8 -14.20 -37.07 -24.85
C GLN A 8 -13.27 -35.87 -25.05
N THR A 9 -13.82 -34.65 -25.16
CA THR A 9 -13.04 -33.42 -25.08
C THR A 9 -12.71 -33.13 -23.62
N SER A 10 -11.44 -33.34 -23.22
CA SER A 10 -10.91 -32.83 -21.97
C SER A 10 -10.71 -31.31 -22.09
N VAL A 11 -11.40 -30.55 -21.25
CA VAL A 11 -11.08 -29.13 -21.02
C VAL A 11 -9.88 -29.11 -20.07
N ILE A 12 -8.71 -28.78 -20.61
CA ILE A 12 -7.48 -28.59 -19.82
C ILE A 12 -7.59 -27.21 -19.15
N ASP A 13 -7.62 -27.22 -17.82
CA ASP A 13 -7.61 -26.03 -16.99
C ASP A 13 -6.21 -25.37 -17.06
N GLN A 14 -6.14 -24.15 -17.58
CA GLN A 14 -4.87 -23.44 -17.82
C GLN A 14 -4.40 -22.76 -16.53
N GLY A 15 -3.52 -23.42 -15.78
CA GLY A 15 -2.91 -22.85 -14.58
C GLY A 15 -1.96 -21.69 -14.90
N SER A 16 -2.29 -20.48 -14.43
CA SER A 16 -1.38 -19.34 -14.40
C SER A 16 -0.26 -19.57 -13.38
N GLN A 17 0.99 -19.27 -13.72
CA GLN A 17 2.09 -19.18 -12.75
C GLN A 17 2.65 -17.76 -12.69
N VAL A 18 2.92 -17.31 -11.47
CA VAL A 18 3.62 -16.06 -11.18
C VAL A 18 5.03 -16.44 -10.73
N ILE A 19 6.04 -16.08 -11.50
CA ILE A 19 7.45 -16.18 -11.09
C ILE A 19 7.93 -14.76 -10.80
N HIS A 20 8.33 -14.51 -9.55
CA HIS A 20 9.01 -13.27 -9.17
C HIS A 20 10.48 -13.56 -8.96
N SER A 21 11.35 -13.06 -9.84
CA SER A 21 12.72 -12.74 -9.45
C SER A 21 13.48 -11.95 -10.51
N LEU A 22 14.11 -10.85 -10.07
CA LEU A 22 15.51 -10.56 -10.35
C LEU A 22 16.04 -9.71 -9.19
N LEU A 23 17.04 -10.23 -8.47
CA LEU A 23 17.75 -9.53 -7.40
C LEU A 23 19.25 -9.61 -7.73
N LEU A 24 19.94 -8.47 -7.77
CA LEU A 24 21.39 -8.42 -7.75
C LEU A 24 21.78 -7.64 -6.50
N ASP A 25 22.15 -8.37 -5.45
CA ASP A 25 22.88 -7.80 -4.32
C ASP A 25 24.01 -8.75 -3.91
N ARG A 26 25.18 -8.20 -3.60
CA ARG A 26 26.33 -8.90 -3.01
C ARG A 26 26.57 -8.33 -1.61
N GLY A 27 25.78 -8.81 -0.66
CA GLY A 27 26.05 -8.78 0.79
C GLY A 27 26.06 -10.22 1.34
N PRO A 28 26.60 -10.47 2.56
CA PRO A 28 26.81 -11.82 3.07
C PRO A 28 25.49 -12.60 3.13
N VAL A 29 25.54 -13.80 2.56
CA VAL A 29 24.45 -14.73 2.27
C VAL A 29 23.43 -14.79 3.41
N CYS A 30 22.22 -14.27 3.16
CA CYS A 30 21.01 -14.68 3.88
C CYS A 30 20.31 -15.73 3.02
N ASP A 31 20.00 -16.90 3.60
CA ASP A 31 19.47 -18.09 2.90
C ASP A 31 18.02 -17.97 2.41
N VAL A 32 17.42 -16.77 2.41
CA VAL A 32 16.05 -16.56 1.96
C VAL A 32 15.96 -15.27 1.12
N PRO A 33 15.64 -15.35 -0.18
CA PRO A 33 15.46 -14.16 -1.01
C PRO A 33 14.22 -13.36 -0.56
N ILE A 34 14.42 -12.06 -0.29
CA ILE A 34 13.36 -11.14 0.14
C ILE A 34 12.79 -10.43 -1.10
N PRO A 35 11.48 -10.50 -1.38
CA PRO A 35 10.86 -9.70 -2.43
C PRO A 35 10.65 -8.25 -1.97
N ILE A 36 11.30 -7.32 -2.67
CA ILE A 36 11.12 -5.87 -2.48
C ILE A 36 10.10 -5.36 -3.51
N ALA A 37 9.02 -4.75 -3.05
CA ALA A 37 8.06 -4.03 -3.88
C ALA A 37 8.33 -2.51 -3.80
N PHE A 38 8.47 -1.85 -4.95
CA PHE A 38 8.59 -0.39 -5.02
C PHE A 38 7.24 0.26 -5.36
N THR A 39 6.93 1.35 -4.67
CA THR A 39 5.78 2.23 -4.96
C THR A 39 6.05 3.17 -6.16
N PRO A 40 5.02 3.63 -6.87
CA PRO A 40 5.20 4.34 -8.14
C PRO A 40 5.79 5.75 -7.98
N VAL A 41 7.00 5.99 -8.51
CA VAL A 41 7.43 7.34 -8.93
C VAL A 41 7.53 7.33 -10.46
N GLN A 42 6.90 8.33 -11.09
CA GLN A 42 6.69 8.40 -12.54
C GLN A 42 7.92 8.95 -13.28
N TYR A 43 8.36 8.24 -14.32
CA TYR A 43 9.06 8.82 -15.46
C TYR A 43 8.46 8.20 -16.72
N ARG A 44 7.67 8.98 -17.50
CA ARG A 44 7.22 8.59 -18.84
C ARG A 44 8.13 9.28 -19.86
N GLY A 45 9.07 8.52 -20.43
CA GLY A 45 9.91 8.94 -21.55
C GLY A 45 9.60 8.17 -22.85
N PRO A 46 10.21 8.55 -23.99
CA PRO A 46 9.92 8.06 -25.35
C PRO A 46 10.47 6.65 -25.64
N SER A 47 10.34 5.73 -24.70
CA SER A 47 10.91 4.37 -24.76
C SER A 47 9.91 3.31 -25.23
N TYR A 48 8.79 3.73 -25.83
CA TYR A 48 7.73 2.84 -26.33
C TYR A 48 8.23 1.80 -27.36
N HIS A 49 9.30 2.14 -28.09
CA HIS A 49 9.94 1.22 -29.03
C HIS A 49 10.68 0.07 -28.31
N LEU A 50 11.34 0.34 -27.17
CA LEU A 50 12.03 -0.69 -26.37
C LEU A 50 11.04 -1.70 -25.77
N LEU A 51 9.85 -1.24 -25.36
CA LEU A 51 8.77 -2.12 -24.88
C LEU A 51 8.34 -3.11 -25.95
N LYS A 52 8.09 -2.63 -27.17
CA LYS A 52 7.71 -3.50 -28.30
C LYS A 52 8.82 -4.48 -28.68
N THR A 53 10.06 -4.02 -28.73
CA THR A 53 11.22 -4.87 -29.04
C THR A 53 11.44 -5.93 -27.96
N LEU A 54 11.29 -5.57 -26.68
CA LEU A 54 11.42 -6.53 -25.56
C LEU A 54 10.30 -7.57 -25.57
N ILE A 55 9.04 -7.15 -25.77
CA ILE A 55 7.90 -8.07 -25.89
C ILE A 55 8.13 -9.02 -27.07
N GLN A 56 8.50 -8.49 -28.23
CA GLN A 56 8.74 -9.30 -29.42
C GLN A 56 9.89 -10.30 -29.22
N ALA A 57 11.01 -9.86 -28.62
CA ALA A 57 12.15 -10.74 -28.35
C ALA A 57 11.81 -11.86 -27.37
N LEU A 58 11.01 -11.59 -26.34
CA LEU A 58 10.55 -12.61 -25.40
C LEU A 58 9.54 -13.57 -26.06
N ASN A 59 8.64 -13.03 -26.90
CA ASN A 59 7.71 -13.84 -27.69
C ASN A 59 8.45 -14.77 -28.67
N ASP A 60 9.47 -14.28 -29.35
CA ASP A 60 10.26 -15.04 -30.32
C ASP A 60 11.12 -16.13 -29.65
N ALA A 61 11.72 -15.83 -28.49
CA ALA A 61 12.63 -16.74 -27.80
C ALA A 61 11.89 -17.88 -27.06
N TYR A 62 10.72 -17.59 -26.50
CA TYR A 62 10.03 -18.53 -25.61
C TYR A 62 8.65 -18.97 -26.12
N GLY A 63 8.17 -18.40 -27.23
CA GLY A 63 6.84 -18.68 -27.78
C GLY A 63 5.69 -18.24 -26.86
N VAL A 64 5.97 -17.45 -25.83
CA VAL A 64 5.03 -16.92 -24.84
C VAL A 64 4.43 -15.64 -25.39
N ASP A 65 3.17 -15.32 -25.09
CA ASP A 65 2.62 -13.98 -25.38
C ASP A 65 2.64 -13.15 -24.09
N ILE A 66 3.40 -12.06 -24.06
CA ILE A 66 3.63 -11.27 -22.85
C ILE A 66 2.94 -9.90 -22.93
N ASP A 67 1.91 -9.71 -22.11
CA ASP A 67 1.27 -8.41 -21.90
C ASP A 67 2.07 -7.60 -20.86
N VAL A 68 3.08 -6.85 -21.33
CA VAL A 68 3.86 -5.96 -20.47
C VAL A 68 3.14 -4.62 -20.32
N LYS A 69 2.45 -4.45 -19.19
CA LYS A 69 1.67 -3.24 -18.90
C LYS A 69 2.50 -1.98 -18.62
N GLU A 70 3.73 -2.14 -18.13
CA GLU A 70 4.62 -1.01 -17.86
C GLU A 70 6.10 -1.45 -17.83
N ILE A 71 6.98 -0.67 -18.45
CA ILE A 71 8.43 -0.72 -18.23
C ILE A 71 8.83 0.61 -17.61
N ARG A 72 9.52 0.58 -16.47
CA ARG A 72 10.04 1.76 -15.80
C ARG A 72 11.55 1.82 -15.98
N LEU A 73 12.01 2.86 -16.66
CA LEU A 73 13.42 3.19 -16.73
C LEU A 73 13.70 4.26 -15.67
N TRP A 74 14.66 3.98 -14.79
CA TRP A 74 15.05 4.94 -13.77
C TRP A 74 16.39 5.59 -14.13
N LYS A 75 16.41 6.93 -14.09
CA LYS A 75 17.63 7.73 -14.13
C LYS A 75 17.62 8.62 -12.88
N PRO A 76 18.58 8.46 -11.95
CA PRO A 76 18.64 9.30 -10.76
C PRO A 76 18.80 10.78 -11.15
N LYS A 77 18.12 11.66 -10.41
CA LYS A 77 18.18 13.13 -10.60
C LYS A 77 19.51 13.74 -10.14
N GLU A 78 20.24 13.04 -9.29
CA GLU A 78 21.56 13.42 -8.81
C GLU A 78 22.58 12.36 -9.23
N HIS A 79 23.81 12.78 -9.50
CA HIS A 79 24.91 11.84 -9.69
C HIS A 79 25.11 11.08 -8.38
N LEU A 80 24.81 9.78 -8.37
CA LEU A 80 25.13 8.90 -7.25
C LEU A 80 26.64 9.01 -7.00
N LYS A 81 27.04 9.51 -5.82
CA LYS A 81 28.41 9.39 -5.35
C LYS A 81 28.59 7.95 -4.87
N PRO A 82 29.47 7.16 -5.49
CA PRO A 82 29.73 5.80 -5.02
C PRO A 82 30.42 5.86 -3.66
N ASP A 83 29.95 5.08 -2.70
CA ASP A 83 30.56 4.96 -1.35
C ASP A 83 31.91 4.21 -1.37
N VAL A 84 32.32 3.71 -2.54
CA VAL A 84 33.60 3.02 -2.78
C VAL A 84 34.25 3.65 -4.01
N ALA A 85 35.55 3.97 -3.93
CA ALA A 85 36.29 4.52 -5.06
C ALA A 85 36.16 3.61 -6.29
N ILE A 86 35.55 4.12 -7.36
CA ILE A 86 35.49 3.44 -8.65
C ILE A 86 36.92 3.42 -9.19
N ASP A 87 37.62 2.30 -9.03
CA ASP A 87 38.88 2.10 -9.74
C ASP A 87 38.61 1.91 -11.25
N GLN A 88 39.62 2.16 -12.09
CA GLN A 88 39.49 2.06 -13.56
C GLN A 88 39.07 0.65 -14.03
N GLY A 89 39.19 -0.37 -13.16
CA GLY A 89 38.76 -1.74 -13.45
C GLY A 89 37.32 -2.03 -13.00
N TRP A 90 36.68 -1.19 -12.18
CA TRP A 90 35.36 -1.46 -11.63
C TRP A 90 34.29 -1.41 -12.72
N VAL A 91 34.31 -0.41 -13.60
CA VAL A 91 33.34 -0.32 -14.70
C VAL A 91 33.50 -1.50 -15.66
N SER A 92 34.73 -1.86 -16.03
CA SER A 92 34.97 -3.03 -16.90
C SER A 92 34.60 -4.35 -16.24
N ARG A 93 34.87 -4.52 -14.94
CA ARG A 93 34.46 -5.73 -14.19
C ARG A 93 32.96 -5.80 -14.00
N ALA A 94 32.30 -4.72 -13.61
CA ALA A 94 30.85 -4.67 -13.48
C ALA A 94 30.16 -4.88 -14.82
N THR A 95 30.71 -4.34 -15.92
CA THR A 95 30.19 -4.56 -17.28
C THR A 95 30.41 -6.01 -17.73
N SER A 96 31.58 -6.58 -17.47
CA SER A 96 31.87 -8.00 -17.77
C SER A 96 31.01 -8.93 -16.95
N GLU A 97 30.90 -8.73 -15.63
CA GLU A 97 30.04 -9.53 -14.76
C GLU A 97 28.57 -9.36 -15.15
N PHE A 98 28.13 -8.14 -15.49
CA PHE A 98 26.78 -7.91 -16.02
C PHE A 98 26.56 -8.67 -17.33
N HIS A 99 27.53 -8.67 -18.25
CA HIS A 99 27.47 -9.37 -19.53
C HIS A 99 27.54 -10.90 -19.36
N ASP A 100 28.33 -11.41 -18.41
CA ASP A 100 28.44 -12.82 -18.06
C ASP A 100 27.15 -13.34 -17.40
N TRP A 101 26.51 -12.53 -16.56
CA TRP A 101 25.19 -12.85 -15.99
C TRP A 101 24.06 -12.75 -17.01
N PHE A 102 24.13 -11.80 -17.95
CA PHE A 102 23.14 -11.64 -19.01
C PHE A 102 23.28 -12.67 -20.14
N SER A 103 24.49 -13.15 -20.44
CA SER A 103 24.74 -14.17 -21.47
C SER A 103 24.26 -15.58 -21.07
N LEU A 104 23.99 -15.79 -19.78
CA LEU A 104 23.33 -16.99 -19.26
C LEU A 104 21.81 -16.99 -19.49
N ILE A 105 21.24 -15.86 -19.89
CA ILE A 105 19.83 -15.73 -20.30
C ILE A 105 19.82 -15.75 -21.84
N PRO A 106 19.16 -16.71 -22.50
CA PRO A 106 19.16 -16.75 -23.96
C PRO A 106 18.28 -15.61 -24.47
N PHE A 107 18.90 -14.48 -24.78
CA PHE A 107 18.29 -13.39 -25.53
C PHE A 107 18.42 -13.64 -27.03
N THR A 108 17.53 -13.04 -27.82
CA THR A 108 17.75 -12.93 -29.25
C THR A 108 18.90 -11.94 -29.51
N GLN A 109 19.74 -12.24 -30.51
CA GLN A 109 20.88 -11.39 -30.89
C GLN A 109 20.47 -9.91 -31.04
N SER A 110 19.28 -9.65 -31.62
CA SER A 110 18.75 -8.30 -31.80
C SER A 110 18.48 -7.52 -30.50
N LEU A 111 18.12 -8.18 -29.39
CA LEU A 111 17.92 -7.50 -28.11
C LEU A 111 19.27 -7.17 -27.46
N SER A 112 20.25 -8.07 -27.57
CA SER A 112 21.63 -7.79 -27.14
C SER A 112 22.19 -6.58 -27.88
N ASP A 113 22.10 -6.58 -29.21
CA ASP A 113 22.61 -5.50 -30.06
C ASP A 113 21.94 -4.14 -29.75
N ALA A 114 20.65 -4.15 -29.43
CA ALA A 114 19.91 -2.94 -29.05
C ALA A 114 20.32 -2.40 -27.66
N LEU A 115 20.56 -3.29 -26.69
CA LEU A 115 21.07 -2.92 -25.37
C LEU A 115 22.50 -2.40 -25.48
N ASP A 116 23.37 -3.08 -26.22
CA ASP A 116 24.77 -2.70 -26.46
C ASP A 116 24.85 -1.32 -27.13
N THR A 117 24.01 -1.06 -28.13
CA THR A 117 23.92 0.25 -28.77
C THR A 117 23.47 1.33 -27.77
N THR A 118 22.50 1.02 -26.91
CA THR A 118 21.96 1.97 -25.93
C THR A 118 22.97 2.29 -24.82
N VAL A 119 23.72 1.29 -24.35
CA VAL A 119 24.81 1.42 -23.37
C VAL A 119 26.00 2.19 -23.98
N ALA A 120 26.38 1.90 -25.21
CA ALA A 120 27.47 2.60 -25.90
C ALA A 120 27.18 4.10 -26.09
N HIS A 121 25.91 4.48 -26.29
CA HIS A 121 25.49 5.88 -26.46
C HIS A 121 25.18 6.61 -25.14
N ASN A 122 24.88 5.90 -24.04
CA ASN A 122 24.63 6.49 -22.73
C ASN A 122 25.72 6.09 -21.72
N LYS A 123 26.73 6.95 -21.54
CA LYS A 123 27.84 6.77 -20.59
C LYS A 123 27.45 6.74 -19.10
N SER A 124 26.16 6.85 -18.78
CA SER A 124 25.62 6.72 -17.42
C SER A 124 24.81 5.43 -17.34
N GLY A 125 25.20 4.52 -16.45
CA GLY A 125 24.65 3.16 -16.33
C GLY A 125 23.12 3.08 -16.43
N ILE A 126 22.65 2.09 -17.19
CA ILE A 126 21.23 1.81 -17.36
C ILE A 126 20.88 0.66 -16.42
N HIS A 127 20.01 0.93 -15.45
CA HIS A 127 19.43 -0.11 -14.61
C HIS A 127 18.07 -0.50 -15.20
N LEU A 128 17.94 -1.74 -15.67
CA LEU A 128 16.68 -2.31 -16.14
C LEU A 128 16.01 -3.06 -14.98
N VAL A 129 14.83 -2.61 -14.57
CA VAL A 129 13.95 -3.38 -13.67
C VAL A 129 12.73 -3.78 -14.49
N VAL A 130 12.63 -5.07 -14.81
CA VAL A 130 11.50 -5.63 -15.54
C VAL A 130 10.55 -6.28 -14.55
N THR A 131 9.35 -5.72 -14.40
CA THR A 131 8.25 -6.37 -13.67
C THR A 131 7.25 -6.91 -14.68
N THR A 132 7.15 -8.23 -14.82
CA THR A 132 6.11 -8.86 -15.64
C THR A 132 4.87 -9.12 -14.78
N THR A 133 3.68 -8.93 -15.36
CA THR A 133 2.41 -9.11 -14.63
C THR A 133 1.63 -10.36 -15.02
N THR A 134 1.93 -11.01 -16.16
CA THR A 134 1.38 -12.33 -16.50
C THR A 134 2.23 -12.99 -17.59
N ILE A 135 2.49 -14.29 -17.47
CA ILE A 135 3.18 -15.11 -18.49
C ILE A 135 2.19 -16.17 -18.95
N TYR A 136 1.84 -16.20 -20.25
CA TYR A 136 0.98 -17.24 -20.81
C TYR A 136 1.83 -18.26 -21.58
N HIS A 137 1.91 -19.49 -21.07
CA HIS A 137 2.63 -20.56 -21.76
C HIS A 137 1.81 -21.02 -22.97
N ARG A 138 2.39 -20.92 -24.17
CA ARG A 138 1.82 -21.59 -25.36
C ARG A 138 2.09 -23.08 -25.21
N ALA A 139 1.04 -23.89 -25.32
CA ALA A 139 1.12 -25.33 -25.09
C ALA A 139 2.21 -25.99 -25.95
N GLY A 140 3.02 -26.89 -25.37
CA GLY A 140 3.88 -27.75 -26.19
C GLY A 140 5.12 -28.42 -25.59
N GLN A 141 5.48 -28.24 -24.32
CA GLN A 141 6.56 -29.05 -23.71
C GLN A 141 6.22 -29.49 -22.28
N GLU A 142 5.97 -30.79 -22.14
CA GLU A 142 6.02 -31.50 -20.86
C GLU A 142 7.48 -31.72 -20.48
N GLY A 143 7.92 -31.30 -19.28
CA GLY A 143 9.25 -31.69 -18.82
C GLY A 143 9.92 -30.91 -17.68
N ALA A 144 9.31 -29.89 -17.08
CA ALA A 144 9.91 -29.23 -15.91
C ALA A 144 9.27 -29.74 -14.61
N SER A 145 10.04 -30.49 -13.82
CA SER A 145 9.67 -30.93 -12.48
C SER A 145 9.32 -29.72 -11.62
N ARG A 146 8.06 -29.65 -11.15
CA ARG A 146 7.59 -28.64 -10.18
C ARG A 146 8.42 -28.78 -8.90
N MET A 147 9.33 -27.84 -8.64
CA MET A 147 9.78 -27.60 -7.26
C MET A 147 8.59 -27.06 -6.48
N VAL A 148 7.90 -27.96 -5.79
CA VAL A 148 6.96 -27.59 -4.74
C VAL A 148 7.81 -26.95 -3.66
N GLY A 149 7.76 -25.62 -3.56
CA GLY A 149 8.33 -24.90 -2.42
C GLY A 149 7.79 -25.51 -1.13
N PRO A 150 8.54 -25.46 -0.02
CA PRO A 150 8.08 -26.02 1.25
C PRO A 150 6.67 -25.51 1.54
N PRO A 151 5.74 -26.39 1.97
CA PRO A 151 4.37 -25.98 2.23
C PRO A 151 4.41 -24.76 3.14
N LEU A 152 3.70 -23.69 2.73
CA LEU A 152 3.43 -22.54 3.59
C LEU A 152 2.81 -23.12 4.86
N ARG A 153 3.61 -23.23 5.92
CA ARG A 153 3.10 -23.70 7.22
C ARG A 153 1.97 -22.77 7.62
N ASP A 154 0.97 -23.32 8.29
CA ASP A 154 -0.11 -22.60 8.99
C ASP A 154 0.48 -21.76 10.13
N GLN A 155 1.35 -20.81 9.80
CA GLN A 155 1.89 -19.86 10.74
C GLN A 155 0.83 -18.78 10.95
N VAL A 156 0.52 -18.56 12.22
CA VAL A 156 -0.30 -17.45 12.67
C VAL A 156 0.33 -16.16 12.11
N PRO A 157 -0.40 -15.37 11.29
CA PRO A 157 0.16 -14.16 10.70
C PRO A 157 0.71 -13.24 11.78
N ILE A 158 1.93 -12.75 11.60
CA ILE A 158 2.49 -11.75 12.48
C ILE A 158 1.84 -10.42 12.13
N ILE A 159 1.28 -9.77 13.13
CA ILE A 159 0.69 -8.43 13.01
C ILE A 159 1.33 -7.55 14.08
N ASP A 160 1.87 -6.41 13.67
CA ASP A 160 2.36 -5.37 14.54
C ASP A 160 1.55 -4.10 14.35
N VAL A 161 1.29 -3.40 15.44
CA VAL A 161 0.49 -2.17 15.48
C VAL A 161 1.21 -1.16 16.37
N GLY A 162 1.20 0.10 15.97
CA GLY A 162 1.69 1.18 16.80
C GLY A 162 1.21 2.55 16.34
N VAL A 163 1.72 3.57 17.02
CA VAL A 163 1.41 4.98 16.76
C VAL A 163 2.72 5.76 16.71
N LEU A 164 2.86 6.62 15.70
CA LEU A 164 3.86 7.67 15.67
C LEU A 164 3.20 8.95 16.17
N GLU A 165 3.71 9.46 17.29
CA GLU A 165 3.26 10.73 17.85
C GLU A 165 3.59 11.91 16.92
N ALA A 166 2.86 13.01 17.13
CA ALA A 166 2.85 14.23 16.33
C ALA A 166 4.15 14.51 15.54
N LEU A 167 4.12 14.19 14.26
CA LEU A 167 5.17 14.50 13.31
C LEU A 167 4.99 15.96 12.86
N SER A 168 5.73 16.88 13.49
CA SER A 168 5.79 18.27 13.05
C SER A 168 6.43 18.37 11.67
N LEU A 169 5.73 19.02 10.74
CA LEU A 169 6.12 19.22 9.36
C LEU A 169 6.11 20.72 9.04
N PRO A 170 7.29 21.34 8.85
CA PRO A 170 7.41 22.66 8.28
C PRO A 170 6.83 22.71 6.85
N LEU A 171 6.69 23.92 6.31
CA LEU A 171 6.05 24.16 5.03
C LEU A 171 6.78 23.47 3.87
N GLY A 172 6.11 22.56 3.16
CA GLY A 172 6.66 21.85 2.01
C GLY A 172 7.73 20.81 2.35
N GLU A 173 7.80 20.35 3.59
CA GLU A 173 8.75 19.36 4.06
C GLU A 173 8.13 17.96 4.22
N GLY A 174 9.02 16.96 4.16
CA GLY A 174 8.69 15.58 4.50
C GLY A 174 9.46 15.15 5.75
N LYS A 175 8.82 14.37 6.61
CA LYS A 175 9.46 13.70 7.74
C LYS A 175 9.36 12.20 7.57
N SER A 176 10.47 11.53 7.83
CA SER A 176 10.54 10.08 7.77
C SER A 176 10.89 9.53 9.14
N THR A 177 10.26 8.43 9.53
CA THR A 177 10.52 7.74 10.80
C THR A 177 10.65 6.25 10.55
N VAL A 178 11.73 5.65 11.04
CA VAL A 178 11.95 4.21 10.95
C VAL A 178 11.19 3.54 12.09
N VAL A 179 10.32 2.60 11.74
CA VAL A 179 9.57 1.76 12.66
C VAL A 179 10.23 0.40 12.73
N GLN A 180 10.60 -0.03 13.95
CA GLN A 180 11.07 -1.39 14.22
C GLN A 180 9.88 -2.30 14.50
N THR A 181 9.91 -3.50 13.96
CA THR A 181 8.83 -4.49 14.05
C THR A 181 9.40 -5.89 14.24
N SER A 182 8.51 -6.84 14.50
CA SER A 182 8.83 -8.26 14.41
C SER A 182 9.34 -8.61 13.01
N PRO A 183 10.26 -9.59 12.88
CA PRO A 183 10.79 -10.02 11.59
C PRO A 183 9.69 -10.63 10.71
N LEU A 184 9.55 -10.14 9.47
CA LEU A 184 8.75 -10.76 8.41
C LEU A 184 9.64 -11.13 7.21
N TYR A 185 9.37 -12.27 6.60
CA TYR A 185 10.14 -12.78 5.45
C TYR A 185 9.47 -12.53 4.09
N LEU A 186 8.22 -12.08 4.10
CA LEU A 186 7.45 -11.74 2.91
C LEU A 186 7.23 -10.22 2.84
N THR A 187 6.85 -9.73 1.65
CA THR A 187 6.46 -8.33 1.49
C THR A 187 5.25 -8.04 2.38
N PRO A 188 5.36 -7.12 3.36
CA PRO A 188 4.28 -6.86 4.30
C PRO A 188 3.10 -6.15 3.65
N ILE A 189 1.92 -6.34 4.25
CA ILE A 189 0.85 -5.37 4.17
C ILE A 189 1.15 -4.27 5.19
N VAL A 190 1.12 -3.01 4.75
CA VAL A 190 1.18 -1.86 5.66
C VAL A 190 -0.05 -0.99 5.50
N VAL A 191 -0.71 -0.71 6.62
CA VAL A 191 -1.88 0.16 6.74
C VAL A 191 -1.48 1.36 7.56
N LEU A 192 -1.81 2.55 7.06
CA LEU A 192 -1.53 3.82 7.72
C LEU A 192 -2.83 4.60 7.88
N GLY A 193 -2.92 5.36 8.97
CA GLY A 193 -4.09 6.16 9.29
C GLY A 193 -3.76 7.35 10.15
N PHE A 194 -4.45 8.46 9.94
CA PHE A 194 -4.32 9.62 10.82
C PHE A 194 -4.99 9.36 12.17
N SER A 195 -4.23 9.49 13.25
CA SER A 195 -4.72 9.47 14.64
C SER A 195 -4.81 10.88 15.23
N SER A 196 -4.07 11.84 14.67
CA SER A 196 -4.26 13.26 14.92
C SER A 196 -3.90 14.10 13.72
N ILE A 197 -4.57 15.24 13.56
CA ILE A 197 -4.34 16.21 12.50
C ILE A 197 -4.35 17.60 13.13
N THR A 198 -3.24 18.30 13.01
CA THR A 198 -3.12 19.73 13.27
C THR A 198 -2.62 20.38 11.99
N SER A 199 -3.40 21.28 11.37
CA SER A 199 -3.01 21.93 10.12
C SER A 199 -2.97 23.45 10.24
N TRP A 200 -1.78 24.03 10.08
CA TRP A 200 -1.60 25.47 9.98
C TRP A 200 -1.46 25.87 8.51
N GLY A 201 -2.25 26.83 8.06
CA GLY A 201 -2.20 27.36 6.71
C GLY A 201 -2.35 28.87 6.77
N TRP A 202 -1.34 29.60 6.29
CA TRP A 202 -1.25 31.04 6.46
C TRP A 202 -1.91 31.82 5.32
N TYR A 203 -2.02 31.21 4.13
CA TYR A 203 -2.37 31.97 2.94
C TYR A 203 -3.38 31.32 2.00
N GLU A 204 -3.60 30.02 2.07
CA GLU A 204 -4.59 29.37 1.21
C GLU A 204 -5.33 28.30 1.98
N LYS A 205 -6.62 28.21 1.69
CA LYS A 205 -7.54 27.21 2.22
C LYS A 205 -7.22 25.85 1.61
N THR A 206 -5.97 25.41 1.60
CA THR A 206 -5.56 24.12 1.07
C THR A 206 -4.79 23.35 2.14
N ALA A 207 -5.20 22.10 2.40
CA ALA A 207 -4.30 21.15 3.06
C ALA A 207 -3.96 20.03 2.13
N GLN A 208 -2.68 19.67 2.16
CA GLN A 208 -2.15 18.57 1.39
C GLN A 208 -1.27 17.76 2.32
N PHE A 209 -1.70 16.53 2.61
CA PHE A 209 -0.97 15.60 3.46
C PHE A 209 -0.93 14.24 2.80
N LEU A 210 0.19 13.56 2.93
CA LEU A 210 0.36 12.19 2.48
C LEU A 210 1.31 11.45 3.40
N THR A 211 0.80 10.40 4.01
CA THR A 211 1.58 9.40 4.71
C THR A 211 1.67 8.14 3.85
N HIS A 212 2.89 7.63 3.65
CA HIS A 212 3.13 6.39 2.94
C HIS A 212 4.29 5.61 3.57
N ALA A 213 4.30 4.30 3.38
CA ALA A 213 5.38 3.43 3.82
C ALA A 213 6.42 3.21 2.70
N GLY A 214 7.68 3.05 3.08
CA GLY A 214 8.79 2.73 2.19
C GLY A 214 9.95 2.06 2.94
N SER A 215 11.06 1.81 2.24
CA SER A 215 12.32 1.30 2.83
C SER A 215 12.12 0.06 3.72
N PHE A 216 11.54 -0.99 3.16
CA PHE A 216 11.21 -2.21 3.89
C PHE A 216 12.43 -3.10 4.14
N THR A 217 12.57 -3.57 5.37
CA THR A 217 13.47 -4.65 5.77
C THR A 217 12.67 -5.74 6.50
N PRO A 218 13.25 -6.92 6.78
CA PRO A 218 12.56 -7.93 7.58
C PRO A 218 12.05 -7.40 8.92
N THR A 219 12.81 -6.53 9.60
CA THR A 219 12.51 -6.06 10.96
C THR A 219 12.11 -4.59 11.03
N SER A 220 12.00 -3.89 9.91
CA SER A 220 11.63 -2.48 9.92
C SER A 220 10.99 -1.99 8.63
N PHE A 221 10.37 -0.82 8.70
CA PHE A 221 9.97 -0.05 7.54
C PHE A 221 10.01 1.44 7.90
N GLN A 222 9.99 2.30 6.88
CA GLN A 222 9.98 3.75 7.07
C GLN A 222 8.57 4.29 6.80
N VAL A 223 8.05 5.08 7.73
CA VAL A 223 6.85 5.89 7.54
C VAL A 223 7.28 7.28 7.11
N ASN A 224 6.83 7.70 5.94
CA ASN A 224 7.09 9.03 5.38
C ASN A 224 5.80 9.84 5.43
N THR A 225 5.84 11.02 6.02
CA THR A 225 4.73 11.98 6.01
C THR A 225 5.19 13.23 5.31
N ASN A 226 4.49 13.59 4.24
CA ASN A 226 4.78 14.75 3.41
C ASN A 226 3.65 15.76 3.48
N ASN A 227 4.00 17.03 3.44
CA ASN A 227 3.09 18.11 3.07
C ASN A 227 3.62 18.83 1.82
N TRP A 228 2.85 19.80 1.31
CA TRP A 228 3.22 20.60 0.14
C TRP A 228 3.16 22.10 0.46
N THR A 229 3.60 22.93 -0.50
CA THR A 229 4.04 24.34 -0.41
C THR A 229 3.15 25.33 0.36
N HIS A 230 1.95 24.97 0.79
CA HIS A 230 0.99 25.85 1.45
C HIS A 230 0.46 25.33 2.79
N THR A 231 0.95 24.18 3.25
CA THR A 231 0.46 23.56 4.48
C THR A 231 1.64 23.21 5.39
N SER A 232 1.58 23.64 6.66
CA SER A 232 2.38 23.08 7.73
C SER A 232 1.46 22.41 8.74
N GLY A 233 1.99 21.52 9.58
CA GLY A 233 1.13 20.80 10.50
C GLY A 233 1.85 19.81 11.39
N GLU A 234 1.08 19.17 12.25
CA GLU A 234 1.48 18.05 13.06
C GLU A 234 0.50 16.89 12.84
N PHE A 235 1.04 15.69 12.60
CA PHE A 235 0.24 14.51 12.28
C PHE A 235 0.61 13.34 13.18
N GLY A 236 -0.39 12.78 13.83
CA GLY A 236 -0.29 11.47 14.47
C GLY A 236 -0.62 10.42 13.42
N VAL A 237 0.21 9.39 13.34
CA VAL A 237 0.02 8.30 12.37
C VAL A 237 -0.04 6.97 13.11
N SER A 238 -1.21 6.33 13.08
CA SER A 238 -1.32 4.92 13.41
C SER A 238 -0.80 4.07 12.25
N TRP A 239 -0.04 3.03 12.59
CA TRP A 239 0.51 2.10 11.61
C TRP A 239 0.20 0.66 12.01
N LEU A 240 -0.04 -0.17 11.01
CA LEU A 240 -0.17 -1.62 11.13
C LEU A 240 0.70 -2.26 10.06
N ARG A 241 1.47 -3.27 10.45
CA ARG A 241 2.26 -4.12 9.56
C ARG A 241 1.79 -5.56 9.76
N ALA A 242 1.54 -6.27 8.67
CA ALA A 242 1.11 -7.66 8.74
C ALA A 242 1.67 -8.53 7.61
N ASP A 243 1.81 -9.82 7.88
CA ASP A 243 2.08 -10.81 6.84
C ASP A 243 0.92 -10.93 5.85
N ARG A 244 1.26 -10.99 4.57
CA ARG A 244 0.26 -11.25 3.53
C ARG A 244 -0.13 -12.73 3.57
N SER A 245 -1.43 -13.00 3.54
CA SER A 245 -1.98 -14.34 3.34
C SER A 245 -3.21 -14.27 2.43
N SER A 246 -3.77 -15.42 2.04
CA SER A 246 -5.06 -15.45 1.34
C SER A 246 -6.20 -14.90 2.20
N LEU A 247 -6.07 -15.03 3.52
CA LEU A 247 -7.04 -14.56 4.53
C LEU A 247 -6.79 -13.12 4.97
N LEU A 248 -5.61 -12.54 4.74
CA LEU A 248 -5.34 -11.15 5.08
C LEU A 248 -4.90 -10.40 3.83
N GLN A 249 -5.79 -9.57 3.31
CA GLN A 249 -5.55 -8.78 2.11
C GLN A 249 -5.58 -7.31 2.46
N GLY A 250 -4.75 -6.52 1.79
CA GLY A 250 -4.73 -5.07 1.99
C GLY A 250 -4.14 -4.37 0.78
N GLY A 251 -4.42 -3.08 0.70
CA GLY A 251 -3.97 -2.26 -0.42
C GLY A 251 -4.25 -0.79 -0.20
N ILE A 252 -4.04 -0.02 -1.26
CA ILE A 252 -4.23 1.42 -1.28
C ILE A 252 -5.21 1.74 -2.39
N PHE A 253 -6.28 2.45 -2.03
CA PHE A 253 -7.14 3.15 -2.96
C PHE A 253 -6.66 4.60 -3.07
N SER A 254 -6.55 5.13 -4.28
CA SER A 254 -6.23 6.54 -4.49
C SER A 254 -6.98 7.11 -5.68
N THR A 255 -7.51 8.31 -5.51
CA THR A 255 -8.13 9.04 -6.62
C THR A 255 -7.01 9.63 -7.48
N ASN A 256 -6.91 9.21 -8.74
CA ASN A 256 -5.95 9.81 -9.65
C ASN A 256 -6.21 11.32 -9.80
N ALA A 257 -5.16 12.15 -9.70
CA ALA A 257 -5.26 13.62 -9.85
C ALA A 257 -5.83 14.09 -11.21
N ASN A 258 -5.87 13.18 -12.20
CA ASN A 258 -6.38 13.42 -13.54
C ASN A 258 -7.84 12.98 -13.74
N SER A 259 -8.52 12.51 -12.68
CA SER A 259 -9.96 12.30 -12.75
C SER A 259 -10.64 13.65 -12.96
N ASN A 260 -11.33 13.83 -14.09
CA ASN A 260 -12.20 14.98 -14.33
C ASN A 260 -13.38 15.05 -13.33
N SER A 261 -13.48 14.12 -12.36
CA SER A 261 -14.54 14.07 -11.34
C SER A 261 -14.34 15.05 -10.18
N LYS A 262 -13.58 16.15 -10.36
CA LYS A 262 -13.32 17.14 -9.30
C LYS A 262 -14.61 17.73 -8.68
N THR A 263 -15.74 17.61 -9.35
CA THR A 263 -17.05 18.13 -8.91
C THR A 263 -17.98 17.11 -8.26
N THR A 264 -17.69 15.80 -8.28
CA THR A 264 -18.62 14.83 -7.68
C THR A 264 -18.48 14.83 -6.15
N SER A 265 -19.62 14.88 -5.45
CA SER A 265 -19.71 14.79 -3.99
C SER A 265 -19.51 13.37 -3.46
N LEU A 266 -19.61 12.38 -4.34
CA LEU A 266 -19.36 10.97 -4.06
C LEU A 266 -18.40 10.42 -5.11
N ILE A 267 -17.34 9.78 -4.64
CA ILE A 267 -16.49 8.88 -5.42
C ILE A 267 -16.77 7.49 -4.88
N SER A 268 -17.24 6.57 -5.73
CA SER A 268 -17.56 5.20 -5.35
C SER A 268 -16.95 4.26 -6.39
N GLU A 269 -15.95 3.48 -5.97
CA GLU A 269 -15.22 2.58 -6.85
C GLU A 269 -15.17 1.17 -6.26
N ARG A 270 -15.30 0.17 -7.13
CA ARG A 270 -15.21 -1.23 -6.73
C ARG A 270 -13.74 -1.63 -6.56
N VAL A 271 -13.41 -2.12 -5.38
CA VAL A 271 -12.12 -2.77 -5.08
C VAL A 271 -12.32 -4.27 -5.11
N ALA A 272 -11.58 -4.97 -5.97
CA ALA A 272 -11.58 -6.43 -6.04
C ALA A 272 -10.55 -7.01 -5.06
N PHE A 273 -10.93 -8.10 -4.39
CA PHE A 273 -9.97 -8.94 -3.68
C PHE A 273 -9.17 -9.76 -4.69
N GLY A 274 -7.92 -10.10 -4.35
CA GLY A 274 -7.07 -10.94 -5.20
C GLY A 274 -7.68 -12.34 -5.30
N PRO A 275 -7.46 -13.20 -4.29
CA PRO A 275 -8.33 -14.35 -4.07
C PRO A 275 -9.64 -13.92 -3.42
N SER A 276 -10.75 -14.55 -3.82
CA SER A 276 -12.03 -14.35 -3.13
C SER A 276 -12.01 -15.03 -1.75
N PHE A 277 -12.66 -14.40 -0.77
CA PHE A 277 -12.85 -14.97 0.56
C PHE A 277 -13.93 -16.08 0.53
N GLU A 278 -13.98 -16.92 1.56
CA GLU A 278 -15.00 -17.96 1.71
C GLU A 278 -16.38 -17.38 2.05
N SER A 279 -16.41 -16.32 2.86
CA SER A 279 -17.57 -15.51 3.21
C SER A 279 -17.22 -14.02 3.03
N PRO A 280 -18.21 -13.10 3.02
CA PRO A 280 -17.91 -11.67 3.03
C PRO A 280 -16.97 -11.31 4.20
N PRO A 281 -15.77 -10.75 3.94
CA PRO A 281 -14.83 -10.39 5.00
C PRO A 281 -15.29 -9.13 5.74
N ARG A 282 -14.65 -8.82 6.87
CA ARG A 282 -14.66 -7.48 7.44
C ARG A 282 -13.66 -6.61 6.67
N VAL A 283 -14.04 -5.37 6.37
CA VAL A 283 -13.19 -4.41 5.64
C VAL A 283 -12.98 -3.17 6.49
N PHE A 284 -11.73 -2.94 6.87
CA PHE A 284 -11.27 -1.72 7.52
C PHE A 284 -10.71 -0.76 6.46
N VAL A 285 -11.03 0.54 6.59
CA VAL A 285 -10.52 1.59 5.69
C VAL A 285 -9.97 2.75 6.51
N SER A 286 -8.92 3.39 6.00
CA SER A 286 -8.18 4.41 6.73
C SER A 286 -7.57 5.44 5.79
N PRO A 287 -7.98 6.73 5.86
CA PRO A 287 -7.31 7.79 5.13
C PRO A 287 -5.85 7.92 5.59
N SER A 288 -4.93 7.92 4.63
CA SER A 288 -3.50 8.19 4.86
C SER A 288 -3.01 9.43 4.12
N GLY A 289 -3.84 10.02 3.27
CA GLY A 289 -3.48 11.27 2.59
C GLY A 289 -4.68 11.90 1.93
N PHE A 290 -4.67 13.22 1.84
CA PHE A 290 -5.67 13.99 1.11
C PHE A 290 -5.11 15.34 0.68
N GLN A 291 -5.60 15.82 -0.45
CA GLN A 291 -5.42 17.16 -0.95
C GLN A 291 -6.80 17.82 -1.03
N PHE A 292 -7.04 18.72 -0.10
CA PHE A 292 -8.32 19.38 0.07
C PHE A 292 -8.19 20.87 -0.25
N ASP A 293 -9.00 21.38 -1.17
CA ASP A 293 -9.16 22.80 -1.47
C ASP A 293 -10.63 23.17 -1.27
N GLY A 294 -10.98 24.16 -0.44
CA GLY A 294 -12.39 24.39 -0.12
C GLY A 294 -12.70 25.37 1.01
N LYS A 295 -13.97 25.47 1.38
CA LYS A 295 -14.50 26.36 2.43
C LYS A 295 -14.73 25.68 3.79
N ALA A 296 -14.87 24.36 3.85
CA ALA A 296 -14.95 23.59 5.11
C ALA A 296 -14.20 22.27 4.98
N TRP A 297 -13.73 21.69 6.09
CA TRP A 297 -13.27 20.30 6.11
C TRP A 297 -14.52 19.42 6.05
N ASP A 298 -14.72 18.64 4.98
CA ASP A 298 -15.81 17.67 4.90
C ASP A 298 -15.35 16.50 4.03
N ILE A 299 -14.81 15.47 4.68
CA ILE A 299 -14.34 14.24 4.05
C ILE A 299 -14.81 13.08 4.90
N ARG A 300 -15.42 12.09 4.26
CA ARG A 300 -15.76 10.79 4.87
C ARG A 300 -15.34 9.66 3.96
N VAL A 301 -14.66 8.66 4.52
CA VAL A 301 -14.34 7.41 3.81
C VAL A 301 -15.01 6.23 4.50
N PHE A 302 -15.53 5.28 3.72
CA PHE A 302 -16.14 4.06 4.24
C PHE A 302 -16.26 2.99 3.15
N SER A 303 -16.35 1.73 3.54
CA SER A 303 -16.63 0.61 2.65
C SER A 303 -18.12 0.24 2.66
N THR A 304 -18.65 -0.19 1.51
CA THR A 304 -20.01 -0.78 1.40
C THR A 304 -19.99 -1.96 0.43
N ASP A 305 -21.12 -2.65 0.29
CA ASP A 305 -21.31 -3.75 -0.66
C ASP A 305 -20.20 -4.82 -0.58
N VAL A 306 -19.78 -5.11 0.66
CA VAL A 306 -18.74 -6.09 0.95
C VAL A 306 -19.29 -7.48 0.66
N ASN A 307 -18.63 -8.20 -0.23
CA ASN A 307 -18.94 -9.59 -0.54
C ASN A 307 -17.63 -10.36 -0.75
N ARG A 308 -17.72 -11.64 -1.08
CA ARG A 308 -16.56 -12.53 -1.20
C ARG A 308 -15.48 -12.07 -2.21
N SER A 309 -15.84 -11.28 -3.23
CA SER A 309 -14.93 -10.89 -4.31
C SER A 309 -14.45 -9.43 -4.22
N GLY A 310 -14.99 -8.65 -3.28
CA GLY A 310 -14.58 -7.26 -3.12
C GLY A 310 -15.58 -6.41 -2.34
N PHE A 311 -15.36 -5.10 -2.38
CA PHE A 311 -16.21 -4.09 -1.75
C PHE A 311 -16.24 -2.82 -2.59
N LYS A 312 -17.15 -1.89 -2.28
CA LYS A 312 -17.10 -0.52 -2.81
C LYS A 312 -16.40 0.39 -1.82
N MET A 313 -15.35 1.07 -2.27
CA MET A 313 -14.74 2.18 -1.55
C MET A 313 -15.54 3.44 -1.82
N ASN A 314 -16.01 4.11 -0.77
CA ASN A 314 -16.74 5.36 -0.87
C ASN A 314 -15.94 6.49 -0.24
N VAL A 315 -15.81 7.59 -0.99
CA VAL A 315 -15.30 8.87 -0.49
C VAL A 315 -16.39 9.89 -0.72
N VAL A 316 -16.91 10.45 0.37
CA VAL A 316 -17.97 11.47 0.36
C VAL A 316 -17.39 12.80 0.83
N ARG A 317 -17.89 13.87 0.22
CA ARG A 317 -17.63 15.26 0.59
C ARG A 317 -18.89 16.10 0.39
N SER A 318 -19.01 17.21 1.09
CA SER A 318 -20.06 18.19 0.77
C SER A 318 -19.76 18.89 -0.58
N PRO A 319 -20.74 19.00 -1.49
CA PRO A 319 -20.57 19.66 -2.78
C PRO A 319 -20.24 21.15 -2.67
N GLU A 320 -20.81 21.83 -1.67
CA GLU A 320 -20.72 23.30 -1.51
C GLU A 320 -19.41 23.76 -0.86
N GLU A 321 -18.64 22.81 -0.30
CA GLU A 321 -17.56 23.09 0.64
C GLU A 321 -16.16 22.92 0.05
N GLY A 322 -16.00 22.56 -1.22
CA GLY A 322 -14.67 22.49 -1.86
C GLY A 322 -14.53 21.55 -3.03
N THR A 323 -13.28 21.19 -3.34
CA THR A 323 -12.85 20.14 -4.24
C THR A 323 -11.83 19.27 -3.50
N LEU A 324 -12.05 17.95 -3.54
CA LEU A 324 -11.07 16.97 -3.10
C LEU A 324 -10.23 16.61 -4.33
N ALA A 325 -9.01 17.14 -4.41
CA ALA A 325 -8.16 16.94 -5.59
C ALA A 325 -7.55 15.53 -5.60
N ASN A 326 -7.18 15.03 -4.41
CA ASN A 326 -6.64 13.69 -4.23
C ASN A 326 -7.00 13.17 -2.84
N ILE A 327 -7.17 11.86 -2.71
CA ILE A 327 -7.23 11.14 -1.45
C ILE A 327 -6.51 9.80 -1.61
N GLN A 328 -5.85 9.38 -0.55
CA GLN A 328 -5.27 8.06 -0.38
C GLN A 328 -5.92 7.39 0.82
N VAL A 329 -6.41 6.17 0.61
CA VAL A 329 -7.11 5.37 1.61
C VAL A 329 -6.47 3.98 1.62
N HIS A 330 -5.87 3.59 2.75
CA HIS A 330 -5.50 2.20 2.96
C HIS A 330 -6.74 1.39 3.28
N TRP A 331 -6.73 0.12 2.87
CA TRP A 331 -7.76 -0.83 3.25
C TRP A 331 -7.15 -2.16 3.67
N LEU A 332 -7.85 -2.86 4.56
CA LEU A 332 -7.51 -4.18 5.06
C LEU A 332 -8.79 -5.03 5.09
N ALA A 333 -8.71 -6.27 4.60
CA ALA A 333 -9.80 -7.23 4.58
C ALA A 333 -9.36 -8.55 5.22
N PHE A 334 -10.20 -9.08 6.11
CA PHE A 334 -9.96 -10.31 6.86
C PHE A 334 -11.29 -11.03 7.17
N PRO A 335 -11.30 -12.37 7.40
CA PRO A 335 -12.51 -13.10 7.74
C PRO A 335 -13.20 -12.57 8.99
N GLU A 336 -14.49 -12.83 9.09
CA GLU A 336 -15.21 -12.59 10.33
C GLU A 336 -14.58 -13.38 11.50
N GLY A 337 -14.39 -12.73 12.64
CA GLY A 337 -13.70 -13.29 13.80
C GLY A 337 -12.16 -13.21 13.78
N GLY A 338 -11.54 -12.90 12.62
CA GLY A 338 -10.10 -12.69 12.50
C GLY A 338 -9.37 -13.76 11.67
N LEU A 339 -8.13 -14.06 12.04
CA LEU A 339 -7.26 -15.02 11.37
C LEU A 339 -7.06 -16.25 12.26
N PRO A 340 -6.61 -17.39 11.72
CA PRO A 340 -6.23 -18.54 12.55
C PRO A 340 -5.22 -18.12 13.63
N GLY A 341 -5.60 -18.29 14.91
CA GLY A 341 -4.79 -17.90 16.06
C GLY A 341 -4.72 -16.40 16.37
N ARG A 342 -5.52 -15.55 15.70
CA ARG A 342 -5.63 -14.11 15.98
C ARG A 342 -7.08 -13.66 15.91
N GLN A 343 -7.62 -13.21 17.03
CA GLN A 343 -8.94 -12.60 17.02
C GLN A 343 -8.83 -11.16 16.55
N MET A 344 -9.76 -10.73 15.71
CA MET A 344 -9.79 -9.37 15.19
C MET A 344 -11.23 -8.86 15.14
N CYS A 345 -11.45 -7.63 15.54
CA CYS A 345 -12.72 -6.94 15.32
C CYS A 345 -12.48 -5.51 14.87
N THR A 346 -13.40 -5.00 14.07
CA THR A 346 -13.37 -3.61 13.58
C THR A 346 -14.69 -2.95 13.93
N GLY A 347 -14.65 -1.65 14.19
CA GLY A 347 -15.85 -0.87 14.42
C GLY A 347 -15.59 0.62 14.26
N GLN A 348 -16.55 1.42 14.69
CA GLN A 348 -16.52 2.87 14.53
C GLN A 348 -17.18 3.54 15.73
N PHE A 349 -16.62 4.68 16.17
CA PHE A 349 -17.30 5.61 17.06
C PHE A 349 -17.32 7.00 16.42
N HIS A 350 -18.35 7.78 16.71
CA HIS A 350 -18.56 9.09 16.10
C HIS A 350 -19.14 10.08 17.09
N ILE A 351 -18.92 11.35 16.78
CA ILE A 351 -19.57 12.48 17.45
C ILE A 351 -20.44 13.21 16.43
N SER A 352 -21.64 13.57 16.84
CA SER A 352 -22.59 14.42 16.11
C SER A 352 -22.77 15.79 16.76
N GLU A 353 -22.19 15.97 17.96
CA GLU A 353 -22.19 17.20 18.72
C GLU A 353 -20.99 18.07 18.32
N VAL A 354 -21.17 19.38 18.39
CA VAL A 354 -20.10 20.33 18.09
C VAL A 354 -19.01 20.25 19.15
N LEU A 355 -17.77 20.12 18.69
CA LEU A 355 -16.54 20.27 19.46
C LEU A 355 -15.94 21.65 19.17
N ASP A 356 -15.75 22.46 20.21
CA ASP A 356 -15.16 23.79 20.13
C ASP A 356 -14.42 24.14 21.44
N SER A 357 -13.98 25.39 21.60
CA SER A 357 -13.27 25.85 22.80
C SER A 357 -14.07 25.71 24.10
N SER A 358 -15.40 25.71 24.04
CA SER A 358 -16.28 25.58 25.21
C SER A 358 -16.51 24.12 25.61
N SER A 359 -16.43 23.20 24.64
CA SER A 359 -16.53 21.75 24.84
C SER A 359 -15.46 21.04 24.00
N PRO A 360 -14.17 21.13 24.38
CA PRO A 360 -13.05 20.70 23.53
C PRO A 360 -12.83 19.19 23.51
N VAL A 361 -13.56 18.42 24.32
CA VAL A 361 -13.38 16.98 24.48
C VAL A 361 -14.73 16.28 24.45
N LYS A 362 -14.79 15.16 23.73
CA LYS A 362 -15.86 14.16 23.82
C LYS A 362 -15.23 12.79 24.04
N SER A 363 -15.89 11.98 24.84
CA SER A 363 -15.45 10.62 25.17
C SER A 363 -16.64 9.69 25.34
N GLY A 364 -16.37 8.39 25.33
CA GLY A 364 -17.36 7.36 25.60
C GLY A 364 -16.72 5.99 25.59
N ASP A 365 -17.58 4.97 25.61
CA ASP A 365 -17.16 3.57 25.62
C ASP A 365 -17.50 2.89 24.30
N VAL A 366 -16.69 1.90 23.92
CA VAL A 366 -16.97 0.95 22.86
C VAL A 366 -16.99 -0.44 23.47
N VAL A 367 -18.07 -1.17 23.23
CA VAL A 367 -18.15 -2.61 23.49
C VAL A 367 -17.80 -3.32 22.19
N PHE A 368 -16.81 -4.22 22.23
CA PHE A 368 -16.46 -5.03 21.07
C PHE A 368 -17.60 -6.01 20.75
N GLU A 369 -17.85 -6.19 19.45
CA GLU A 369 -18.90 -7.09 18.95
C GLU A 369 -18.75 -8.51 19.52
N GLN A 370 -17.50 -8.92 19.75
CA GLN A 370 -17.15 -10.14 20.45
C GLN A 370 -16.05 -9.84 21.46
N ALA A 371 -16.20 -10.36 22.68
CA ALA A 371 -15.14 -10.31 23.67
C ALA A 371 -13.96 -11.19 23.24
N PHE A 372 -12.75 -10.65 23.32
CA PHE A 372 -11.53 -11.37 23.06
C PHE A 372 -11.32 -12.46 24.11
N THR A 373 -10.93 -13.65 23.67
CA THR A 373 -10.53 -14.74 24.56
C THR A 373 -9.09 -14.49 24.97
N ILE A 374 -8.93 -13.78 26.08
CA ILE A 374 -7.64 -13.39 26.63
C ILE A 374 -7.38 -14.28 27.84
N SER A 375 -6.28 -15.04 27.85
CA SER A 375 -5.86 -15.76 29.05
C SER A 375 -5.38 -14.79 30.14
N ASP A 376 -5.40 -15.19 31.41
CA ASP A 376 -4.97 -14.31 32.53
C ASP A 376 -3.53 -13.76 32.39
N SER A 377 -2.73 -14.34 31.48
CA SER A 377 -1.37 -13.93 31.14
C SER A 377 -1.24 -13.06 29.88
N GLU A 378 -2.31 -12.84 29.14
CA GLU A 378 -2.28 -12.14 27.85
C GLU A 378 -2.53 -10.63 27.99
N THR A 379 -1.88 -9.87 27.11
CA THR A 379 -2.06 -8.43 27.00
C THR A 379 -3.42 -8.10 26.38
N PRO A 380 -4.08 -7.00 26.78
CA PRO A 380 -5.27 -6.50 26.10
C PRO A 380 -5.07 -6.35 24.58
N PRO A 381 -6.15 -6.35 23.78
CA PRO A 381 -6.06 -6.22 22.33
C PRO A 381 -5.32 -4.93 21.96
N ARG A 382 -4.42 -5.02 20.97
CA ARG A 382 -3.78 -3.82 20.40
C ARG A 382 -4.78 -3.10 19.50
N ILE A 383 -4.83 -1.78 19.61
CA ILE A 383 -5.80 -0.95 18.89
C ILE A 383 -5.09 -0.12 17.82
N PHE A 384 -5.54 -0.27 16.58
CA PHE A 384 -5.26 0.66 15.48
C PHE A 384 -6.44 1.62 15.32
N LEU A 385 -6.18 2.92 15.17
CA LEU A 385 -7.19 3.96 15.00
C LEU A 385 -6.97 4.73 13.71
N ALA A 386 -8.05 5.14 13.05
CA ALA A 386 -7.97 6.07 11.93
C ALA A 386 -9.17 7.01 11.92
N ILE A 387 -8.91 8.30 11.82
CA ILE A 387 -9.94 9.31 11.55
C ILE A 387 -10.45 9.07 10.14
N ASP A 388 -11.72 8.66 10.01
CA ASP A 388 -12.36 8.34 8.73
C ASP A 388 -13.38 9.39 8.27
N HIS A 389 -13.77 10.29 9.16
CA HIS A 389 -14.71 11.37 8.89
C HIS A 389 -14.30 12.62 9.64
N ILE A 390 -14.25 13.75 8.94
CA ILE A 390 -14.07 15.06 9.54
C ILE A 390 -15.04 16.01 8.86
N LYS A 391 -15.90 16.65 9.66
CA LYS A 391 -16.67 17.82 9.29
C LYS A 391 -16.31 18.97 10.22
N ALA A 392 -15.56 19.97 9.74
CA ALA A 392 -15.06 21.06 10.58
C ALA A 392 -15.05 22.41 9.83
N SER A 393 -15.15 23.49 10.59
CA SER A 393 -14.98 24.84 10.08
C SER A 393 -13.56 25.04 9.56
N LYS A 394 -13.44 25.81 8.47
CA LYS A 394 -12.14 26.26 7.94
C LYS A 394 -11.84 27.72 8.23
N ALA A 395 -12.65 28.36 9.06
CA ALA A 395 -12.33 29.70 9.57
C ALA A 395 -11.03 29.68 10.41
N HIS A 396 -10.67 28.50 10.93
CA HIS A 396 -9.58 28.28 11.86
C HIS A 396 -8.76 27.05 11.47
N THR A 397 -7.58 26.91 12.09
CA THR A 397 -6.74 25.70 11.96
C THR A 397 -7.53 24.46 12.37
N LEU A 398 -7.46 23.39 11.59
CA LEU A 398 -7.98 22.09 12.01
C LEU A 398 -7.06 21.49 13.07
N ARG A 399 -7.61 21.16 14.23
CA ARG A 399 -6.94 20.46 15.32
C ARG A 399 -7.84 19.34 15.82
N ILE A 400 -7.46 18.10 15.59
CA ILE A 400 -8.19 16.93 16.06
C ILE A 400 -7.19 15.88 16.54
N TRP A 401 -7.42 15.34 17.73
CA TRP A 401 -6.67 14.21 18.24
C TRP A 401 -7.63 13.14 18.72
N VAL A 402 -7.24 11.89 18.48
CA VAL A 402 -7.99 10.72 18.91
C VAL A 402 -7.10 9.86 19.79
N SER A 403 -7.67 9.34 20.87
CA SER A 403 -6.99 8.42 21.77
C SER A 403 -7.98 7.39 22.31
N VAL A 404 -7.45 6.27 22.78
CA VAL A 404 -8.19 5.25 23.52
C VAL A 404 -7.49 4.95 24.84
N SER A 405 -8.27 4.56 25.82
CA SER A 405 -7.83 4.17 27.16
C SER A 405 -8.60 2.94 27.63
N ASN A 406 -8.18 2.37 28.77
CA ASN A 406 -8.90 1.30 29.46
C ASN A 406 -9.30 0.14 28.52
N VAL A 407 -8.38 -0.26 27.66
CA VAL A 407 -8.60 -1.36 26.72
C VAL A 407 -8.65 -2.68 27.50
N THR A 408 -9.75 -3.40 27.33
CA THR A 408 -10.04 -4.70 27.96
C THR A 408 -10.34 -5.74 26.89
N SER A 409 -10.64 -6.98 27.28
CA SER A 409 -11.10 -8.01 26.34
C SER A 409 -12.47 -7.70 25.72
N SER A 410 -13.30 -6.89 26.36
CA SER A 410 -14.68 -6.63 25.91
C SER A 410 -14.90 -5.24 25.34
N GLY A 411 -13.92 -4.34 25.45
CA GLY A 411 -14.12 -2.96 25.01
C GLY A 411 -12.96 -2.03 25.31
N MET A 412 -13.20 -0.75 25.07
CA MET A 412 -12.25 0.34 25.31
C MET A 412 -13.00 1.65 25.56
N GLU A 413 -12.35 2.58 26.23
CA GLU A 413 -12.77 3.98 26.24
C GLU A 413 -12.13 4.72 25.07
N TRP A 414 -12.87 5.66 24.47
CA TRP A 414 -12.37 6.53 23.42
C TRP A 414 -12.49 8.00 23.79
N LYS A 415 -11.65 8.81 23.19
CA LYS A 415 -11.64 10.28 23.35
C LYS A 415 -11.30 10.96 22.02
N ILE A 416 -12.14 11.89 21.60
CA ILE A 416 -11.87 12.84 20.52
C ILE A 416 -11.74 14.23 21.14
N GLN A 417 -10.65 14.93 20.83
CA GLN A 417 -10.39 16.26 21.36
C GLN A 417 -10.00 17.24 20.26
N THR A 418 -10.28 18.51 20.51
CA THR A 418 -9.87 19.67 19.73
C THR A 418 -9.25 20.74 20.64
N ALA A 419 -8.79 21.85 20.08
CA ALA A 419 -8.17 22.93 20.84
C ALA A 419 -8.33 24.28 20.14
N ASP A 420 -8.04 25.35 20.89
CA ASP A 420 -8.07 26.73 20.44
C ASP A 420 -9.41 27.11 19.80
N ASP A 421 -9.36 27.67 18.59
CA ASP A 421 -10.46 28.19 17.79
C ASP A 421 -11.03 27.15 16.81
N THR A 422 -10.57 25.91 16.87
CA THR A 422 -11.09 24.85 16.00
C THR A 422 -12.55 24.54 16.33
N VAL A 423 -13.40 24.46 15.31
CA VAL A 423 -14.81 24.04 15.44
C VAL A 423 -15.04 22.79 14.57
N ILE A 424 -15.31 21.66 15.21
CA ILE A 424 -15.63 20.38 14.55
C ILE A 424 -17.12 20.12 14.74
N TYR A 425 -17.87 20.05 13.63
CA TYR A 425 -19.30 19.78 13.63
C TYR A 425 -19.62 18.29 13.81
N SER A 426 -18.76 17.42 13.26
CA SER A 426 -18.82 15.98 13.47
C SER A 426 -17.49 15.33 13.10
N ALA A 427 -17.17 14.22 13.75
CA ALA A 427 -16.01 13.40 13.42
C ALA A 427 -16.33 11.94 13.67
N SER A 428 -15.61 11.06 12.99
CA SER A 428 -15.71 9.61 13.19
C SER A 428 -14.35 8.96 13.05
N VAL A 429 -14.19 7.87 13.79
CA VAL A 429 -12.94 7.11 13.89
C VAL A 429 -13.27 5.64 13.73
N SER A 430 -12.61 5.02 12.77
CA SER A 430 -12.59 3.57 12.63
C SER A 430 -11.50 2.99 13.52
N TYR A 431 -11.81 1.89 14.19
CA TYR A 431 -10.82 1.13 14.96
C TYR A 431 -10.72 -0.30 14.47
N LEU A 432 -9.54 -0.88 14.67
CA LEU A 432 -9.26 -2.30 14.51
C LEU A 432 -8.57 -2.80 15.79
N ALA A 433 -9.21 -3.73 16.48
CA ALA A 433 -8.69 -4.38 17.68
C ALA A 433 -8.14 -5.78 17.33
N ILE A 434 -6.96 -6.11 17.83
CA ILE A 434 -6.21 -7.33 17.48
C ILE A 434 -5.65 -7.97 18.75
N ALA A 435 -6.05 -9.21 19.04
CA ALA A 435 -5.49 -10.03 20.11
C ALA A 435 -4.56 -11.10 19.52
#